data_AF-A0AAD5GVX1-F1
#
_entry.id   AF-A0AAD5GVX1-F1
#
_cell.length_a   1.000
_cell.length_b   1.000
_cell.length_c   1.000
_cell.angle_alpha   90.00
_cell.angle_beta   90.00
_cell.angle_gamma   90.00
#
_symmetry.space_group_name_H-M   'P 1'
#
loop_
_entity.id
_entity.type
_entity.pdbx_description
1 polymer ?
#
loop_
_entity_poly.entity_id
_entity_poly.type
_entity_poly.pdbx_seq_one_letter_code
_entity_poly.pdbx_strand_id
1 'polypeptide(L)'
;MYDSMRALLGSCERVLQGEFRKPTLILFLTYENMKLDTTNNVKRLADLLGYPFTVEEDAEGGVQDIVSLCSFKSLSDSNKNGNIREGLPKETFFREGKVGDWSNHLTKETSQILDEITKEKFNGLNILF
;
A
#
# COMPACT_ATOMS: atom_id res chain seq x y z
N MET A 1 13.22 -21.52 4.67
CA MET A 1 12.83 -20.15 5.07
C MET A 1 13.42 -19.11 4.12
N TYR A 2 14.75 -19.01 4.01
CA TYR A 2 15.41 -18.04 3.13
C TYR A 2 15.11 -18.24 1.63
N ASP A 3 15.03 -19.48 1.14
CA ASP A 3 14.66 -19.75 -0.26
C ASP A 3 13.22 -19.32 -0.56
N SER A 4 12.31 -19.50 0.40
CA SER A 4 10.93 -19.05 0.30
C SER A 4 10.84 -17.53 0.26
N MET A 5 11.64 -16.82 1.07
CA MET A 5 11.73 -15.35 1.06
C MET A 5 12.29 -14.84 -0.26
N ARG A 6 13.35 -15.47 -0.78
CA ARG A 6 13.89 -15.14 -2.11
C ARG A 6 12.89 -15.36 -3.23
N ALA A 7 12.11 -16.45 -3.19
CA ALA A 7 11.07 -16.73 -4.17
C ALA A 7 9.93 -15.70 -4.13
N LEU A 8 9.53 -15.28 -2.93
CA LEU A 8 8.52 -14.23 -2.73
C LEU A 8 9.01 -12.89 -3.30
N LEU A 9 10.18 -12.43 -2.87
CA LEU A 9 10.75 -11.14 -3.33
C LEU A 9 11.05 -11.15 -4.83
N GLY A 10 11.51 -12.28 -5.38
CA GLY A 10 11.68 -12.41 -6.83
C GLY A 10 10.37 -12.36 -7.62
N SER A 11 9.23 -12.68 -7.00
CA SER A 11 7.93 -12.50 -7.63
C SER A 11 7.47 -11.04 -7.60
N CYS A 12 7.74 -10.32 -6.51
CA CYS A 12 7.53 -8.87 -6.44
C CYS A 12 8.39 -8.13 -7.47
N GLU A 13 9.66 -8.51 -7.62
CA GLU A 13 10.60 -7.92 -8.57
C GLU A 13 10.03 -7.93 -9.99
N ARG A 14 9.46 -9.06 -10.43
CA ARG A 14 8.86 -9.19 -11.77
C ARG A 14 7.65 -8.30 -11.98
N VAL A 15 6.82 -8.12 -10.95
CA VAL A 15 5.66 -7.21 -11.01
C VAL A 15 6.13 -5.77 -11.19
N LEU A 16 7.11 -5.35 -10.36
CA LEU A 16 7.66 -4.00 -10.36
C LEU A 16 8.47 -3.67 -11.63
N GLN A 17 9.15 -4.65 -12.23
CA GLN A 17 9.87 -4.47 -13.49
C GLN A 17 8.95 -4.23 -14.71
N GLY A 18 7.68 -4.65 -14.64
CA GLY A 18 6.71 -4.47 -15.73
C GLY A 18 6.32 -3.01 -16.02
N GLU A 19 6.69 -2.07 -15.14
CA GLU A 19 6.04 -0.77 -15.00
C GLU A 19 6.68 0.37 -15.82
N PHE A 20 7.94 0.23 -16.27
CA PHE A 20 8.67 1.32 -16.94
C PHE A 20 8.27 1.57 -18.41
N ARG A 21 7.20 0.93 -18.91
CA ARG A 21 6.83 1.00 -20.33
C ARG A 21 5.83 2.11 -20.68
N LYS A 22 5.05 2.64 -19.72
CA LYS A 22 4.04 3.71 -19.95
C LYS A 22 3.79 4.60 -18.72
N PRO A 23 4.64 5.60 -18.45
CA PRO A 23 4.59 6.41 -17.22
C PRO A 23 3.37 7.33 -17.09
N THR A 24 2.61 7.59 -18.15
CA THR A 24 1.44 8.50 -18.12
C THR A 24 0.13 7.83 -17.74
N LEU A 25 0.08 6.50 -17.66
CA LEU A 25 -1.14 5.73 -17.33
C LEU A 25 -1.06 4.98 -16.00
N ILE A 26 0.09 5.07 -15.31
CA ILE A 26 0.38 4.27 -14.13
C ILE A 26 0.83 5.21 -13.01
N LEU A 27 0.10 5.22 -11.90
CA LEU A 27 0.49 5.91 -10.67
C LEU A 27 1.10 4.88 -9.71
N PHE A 28 2.40 5.05 -9.42
CA PHE A 28 3.08 4.22 -8.44
C PHE A 28 2.93 4.81 -7.03
N LEU A 29 2.51 3.97 -6.08
CA LEU A 29 2.33 4.32 -4.68
C LEU A 29 2.90 3.21 -3.80
N THR A 30 3.69 3.59 -2.78
CA THR A 30 4.03 2.68 -1.69
C THR A 30 3.02 2.82 -0.56
N TYR A 31 2.82 1.74 0.20
CA TYR A 31 1.87 1.74 1.32
C TYR A 31 2.27 2.77 2.39
N GLU A 32 3.56 2.87 2.65
CA GLU A 32 4.17 3.80 3.60
C GLU A 32 3.93 5.25 3.20
N ASN A 33 4.15 5.61 1.92
CA ASN A 33 3.87 6.96 1.43
C ASN A 33 2.37 7.27 1.43
N MET A 34 1.51 6.31 1.08
CA MET A 34 0.06 6.48 1.18
C MET A 34 -0.38 6.74 2.63
N LYS A 35 0.28 6.12 3.61
CA LYS A 35 0.03 6.34 5.03
C LYS A 35 0.56 7.68 5.54
N LEU A 36 1.74 8.09 5.06
CA LEU A 36 2.41 9.30 5.47
C LEU A 36 1.68 10.56 4.96
N ASP A 37 1.22 10.51 3.72
CA ASP A 37 0.59 11.65 3.03
C ASP A 37 -0.66 11.21 2.25
N THR A 38 -1.66 10.73 2.98
CA THR A 38 -2.90 10.19 2.38
C THR A 38 -3.60 11.20 1.47
N THR A 39 -3.70 12.46 1.92
CA THR A 39 -4.44 13.52 1.23
C THR A 39 -3.84 13.81 -0.15
N ASN A 40 -2.52 14.00 -0.25
CA ASN A 40 -1.91 14.28 -1.54
C ASN A 40 -1.93 13.06 -2.46
N ASN A 41 -1.82 11.84 -1.92
CA ASN A 41 -1.94 10.64 -2.73
C ASN A 41 -3.37 10.44 -3.28
N VAL A 42 -4.41 10.82 -2.53
CA VAL A 42 -5.80 10.85 -3.04
C VAL A 42 -5.95 11.87 -4.16
N LYS A 43 -5.38 13.07 -4.02
CA LYS A 43 -5.39 14.09 -5.10
C LYS A 43 -4.68 13.59 -6.36
N ARG A 44 -3.47 13.03 -6.22
CA ARG A 44 -2.71 12.45 -7.34
C ARG A 44 -3.48 11.31 -8.04
N LEU A 45 -4.21 10.50 -7.28
CA LEU A 45 -5.06 9.45 -7.84
C LEU A 45 -6.24 10.04 -8.62
N ALA A 46 -6.89 11.08 -8.08
CA ALA A 46 -7.97 11.77 -8.74
C ALA A 46 -7.52 12.42 -10.06
N ASP A 47 -6.34 13.05 -10.06
CA ASP A 47 -5.70 13.60 -11.26
C ASP A 47 -5.47 12.52 -12.33
N LEU A 48 -4.93 11.36 -11.93
CA LEU A 48 -4.70 10.24 -12.85
C LEU A 48 -6.00 9.71 -13.45
N LEU A 49 -7.08 9.66 -12.66
CA LEU A 49 -8.39 9.21 -13.12
C LEU A 49 -9.11 10.24 -14.00
N GLY A 50 -8.56 11.45 -14.15
CA GLY A 50 -9.16 12.54 -14.93
C GLY A 50 -10.22 13.34 -14.18
N TYR A 51 -10.26 13.23 -12.85
CA TYR A 51 -11.19 13.94 -11.96
C TYR A 51 -10.43 14.73 -10.89
N PRO A 52 -9.57 15.69 -11.27
CA PRO A 52 -8.84 16.51 -10.30
C PRO A 52 -9.82 17.28 -9.41
N PHE A 53 -9.52 17.39 -8.12
CA PHE A 53 -10.31 18.23 -7.21
C PHE A 53 -10.17 19.71 -7.59
N THR A 54 -11.29 20.42 -7.60
CA THR A 54 -11.30 21.88 -7.66
C THR A 54 -10.80 22.50 -6.36
N VAL A 55 -10.42 23.77 -6.41
CA VAL A 55 -9.98 24.52 -5.22
C VAL A 55 -11.12 24.59 -4.20
N GLU A 56 -12.35 24.75 -4.68
CA GLU A 56 -13.56 24.82 -3.88
C GLU A 56 -13.85 23.47 -3.20
N GLU A 57 -13.84 22.35 -3.94
CA GLU A 57 -14.07 21.01 -3.35
C GLU A 57 -13.02 20.65 -2.28
N ASP A 58 -11.76 21.01 -2.51
CA ASP A 58 -10.69 20.80 -1.53
C ASP A 58 -10.87 21.69 -0.30
N ALA A 59 -11.23 22.97 -0.49
CA ALA A 59 -11.51 23.91 0.59
C ALA A 59 -12.75 23.55 1.42
N GLU A 60 -13.76 22.95 0.79
CA GLU A 60 -14.97 22.42 1.44
C GLU A 60 -14.71 21.09 2.17
N GLY A 61 -13.52 20.52 2.02
CA GLY A 61 -13.11 19.31 2.74
C GLY A 61 -13.39 18.00 2.01
N GLY A 62 -13.77 18.03 0.72
CA GLY A 62 -14.13 16.83 -0.05
C GLY A 62 -13.03 15.76 -0.06
N VAL A 63 -11.75 16.16 -0.08
CA VAL A 63 -10.63 15.22 0.02
C VAL A 63 -10.58 14.56 1.39
N GLN A 64 -10.82 15.33 2.47
CA GLN A 64 -10.83 14.82 3.84
C GLN A 64 -12.01 13.87 4.08
N ASP A 65 -13.15 14.14 3.47
CA ASP A 65 -14.32 13.27 3.53
C ASP A 65 -14.04 11.90 2.90
N ILE A 66 -13.40 11.87 1.73
CA ILE A 66 -12.96 10.63 1.08
C ILE A 66 -11.95 9.88 1.94
N VAL A 67 -10.94 10.59 2.48
CA VAL A 67 -9.94 9.99 3.38
C VAL A 67 -10.59 9.38 4.62
N SER A 68 -11.56 10.08 5.21
CA SER A 68 -12.31 9.62 6.38
C SER A 68 -13.16 8.38 6.07
N LEU A 69 -13.91 8.42 4.96
CA LEU A 69 -14.75 7.33 4.49
C LEU A 69 -13.95 6.06 4.19
N CYS A 70 -12.81 6.22 3.50
CA CYS A 70 -11.92 5.13 3.14
C CYS A 70 -10.87 4.80 4.21
N SER A 71 -10.97 5.39 5.40
CA SER A 71 -10.00 5.15 6.47
C SER A 71 -10.03 3.70 6.93
N PHE A 72 -8.89 3.21 7.44
CA PHE A 72 -8.82 1.85 8.01
C PHE A 72 -9.89 1.62 9.07
N LYS A 73 -10.12 2.61 9.94
CA LYS A 73 -11.14 2.54 10.98
C LYS A 73 -12.53 2.36 10.36
N SER A 74 -12.96 3.28 9.50
CA SER A 74 -14.27 3.25 8.84
C SER A 74 -14.51 1.94 8.11
N LEU A 75 -13.54 1.51 7.28
CA LEU A 75 -13.67 0.27 6.50
C LEU A 75 -13.67 -0.98 7.38
N SER A 76 -12.82 -1.03 8.42
CA SER A 76 -12.78 -2.17 9.35
C SER A 76 -14.06 -2.31 10.17
N ASP A 77 -14.72 -1.19 10.51
CA ASP A 77 -15.99 -1.18 11.23
C ASP A 77 -17.14 -1.62 10.30
N SER A 78 -17.19 -1.12 9.05
CA SER A 78 -18.15 -1.59 8.05
C SER A 78 -18.02 -3.08 7.75
N ASN A 79 -16.79 -3.60 7.74
CA ASN A 79 -16.50 -5.01 7.48
C ASN A 79 -17.07 -5.95 8.56
N LYS A 80 -17.18 -5.52 9.82
CA LYS A 80 -17.81 -6.30 10.90
C LYS A 80 -19.29 -6.61 10.59
N ASN A 81 -19.96 -5.69 9.91
CA ASN A 81 -21.38 -5.78 9.58
C ASN A 81 -21.64 -6.31 8.15
N GLY A 82 -20.59 -6.47 7.34
CA GLY A 82 -20.68 -6.99 5.97
C GLY A 82 -20.82 -8.51 5.90
N ASN A 83 -21.55 -9.00 4.88
CA ASN A 83 -21.54 -10.39 4.46
C ASN A 83 -20.43 -10.58 3.42
N ILE A 84 -19.22 -10.94 3.86
CA ILE A 84 -18.18 -11.36 2.94
C ILE A 84 -18.34 -12.86 2.68
N ARG A 85 -18.04 -13.26 1.42
CA ARG A 85 -17.97 -14.63 0.90
C ARG A 85 -17.91 -15.70 2.00
N GLU A 86 -18.90 -16.58 1.99
CA GLU A 86 -19.03 -17.70 2.93
C GLU A 86 -17.68 -18.41 3.12
N GLY A 87 -17.22 -18.49 4.38
CA GLY A 87 -16.06 -19.29 4.77
C GLY A 87 -14.79 -18.55 5.21
N LEU A 88 -14.71 -17.22 5.09
CA LEU A 88 -13.58 -16.45 5.64
C LEU A 88 -13.98 -15.69 6.92
N PRO A 89 -13.19 -15.78 8.01
CA PRO A 89 -13.39 -14.93 9.19
C PRO A 89 -13.34 -13.45 8.79
N LYS A 90 -14.23 -12.64 9.34
CA LYS A 90 -14.34 -11.21 8.99
C LYS A 90 -13.03 -10.45 9.29
N GLU A 91 -12.28 -10.90 10.28
CA GLU A 91 -11.01 -10.34 10.74
C GLU A 91 -9.88 -10.53 9.71
N THR A 92 -10.08 -11.34 8.67
CA THR A 92 -9.03 -11.67 7.68
C THR A 92 -8.60 -10.48 6.83
N PHE A 93 -9.50 -9.51 6.57
CA PHE A 93 -9.21 -8.37 5.70
C PHE A 93 -8.56 -7.18 6.42
N PHE A 94 -8.88 -6.98 7.71
CA PHE A 94 -8.42 -5.83 8.49
C PHE A 94 -7.74 -6.32 9.77
N ARG A 95 -6.41 -6.41 9.72
CA ARG A 95 -5.59 -6.85 10.87
C ARG A 95 -5.17 -5.68 11.76
N GLU A 96 -4.19 -4.89 11.32
CA GLU A 96 -3.70 -3.72 12.08
C GLU A 96 -3.56 -2.45 11.25
N GLY A 97 -3.26 -2.58 9.96
CA GLY A 97 -3.05 -1.43 9.08
C GLY A 97 -1.92 -0.51 9.58
N LYS A 98 -0.81 -1.06 10.08
CA LYS A 98 0.33 -0.28 10.59
C LYS A 98 1.57 -0.56 9.77
N VAL A 99 2.36 0.49 9.54
CA VAL A 99 3.71 0.39 9.01
C VAL A 99 4.64 -0.07 10.14
N GLY A 100 5.59 -0.95 9.82
CA GLY A 100 6.62 -1.39 10.77
C GLY A 100 6.21 -2.51 11.73
N ASP A 101 4.98 -3.02 11.65
CA ASP A 101 4.51 -4.09 12.55
C ASP A 101 5.33 -5.39 12.44
N TRP A 102 6.10 -5.56 11.36
CA TRP A 102 7.03 -6.68 11.19
C TRP A 102 8.01 -6.82 12.36
N SER A 103 8.40 -5.73 13.04
CA SER A 103 9.34 -5.76 14.16
C SER A 103 8.80 -6.50 15.38
N ASN A 104 7.47 -6.67 15.47
CA ASN A 104 6.83 -7.45 16.53
C ASN A 104 6.88 -8.95 16.27
N HIS A 105 7.15 -9.36 15.04
CA HIS A 105 7.08 -10.78 14.60
C HIS A 105 8.43 -11.35 14.16
N LEU A 106 9.38 -10.50 13.77
CA LEU A 106 10.69 -10.91 13.26
C LEU A 106 11.80 -10.60 14.25
N THR A 107 12.78 -11.50 14.32
CA THR A 107 14.04 -11.22 15.02
C THR A 107 14.87 -10.21 14.23
N LYS A 108 15.83 -9.58 14.92
CA LYS A 108 16.76 -8.64 14.29
C LYS A 108 17.58 -9.30 13.18
N GLU A 109 18.02 -10.53 13.40
CA GLU A 109 18.80 -11.29 12.42
C GLU A 109 17.96 -11.59 11.17
N THR A 110 16.70 -11.99 11.36
CA THR A 110 15.80 -12.33 10.24
C THR A 110 15.46 -11.09 9.41
N SER A 111 15.20 -9.95 10.06
CA SER A 111 14.92 -8.68 9.38
C SER A 111 16.12 -8.16 8.61
N GLN A 112 17.33 -8.26 9.17
CA GLN A 112 18.57 -7.89 8.46
C GLN A 112 18.77 -8.71 7.18
N ILE A 113 18.52 -10.03 7.23
CA ILE A 113 18.65 -10.89 6.04
C ILE A 113 17.59 -10.52 4.99
N LEU A 114 16.37 -10.18 5.40
CA LEU A 114 15.35 -9.68 4.48
C LEU A 114 15.75 -8.35 3.84
N ASP A 115 16.34 -7.43 4.59
CA ASP A 115 16.84 -6.15 4.06
C ASP A 115 17.93 -6.38 3.01
N GLU A 116 18.86 -7.31 3.25
CA GLU A 116 19.92 -7.67 2.31
C GLU A 116 19.36 -8.26 1.02
N ILE A 117 18.44 -9.23 1.11
CA ILE A 117 17.82 -9.84 -0.07
C ILE A 117 16.99 -8.80 -0.84
N THR A 118 16.29 -7.91 -0.13
CA THR A 118 15.49 -6.83 -0.73
C THR A 118 16.39 -5.87 -1.52
N LYS A 119 17.51 -5.44 -0.92
CA LYS A 119 18.51 -4.61 -1.60
C LYS A 119 19.10 -5.31 -2.81
N GLU A 120 19.43 -6.60 -2.72
CA GLU A 120 19.95 -7.39 -3.85
C GLU A 120 18.93 -7.46 -5.00
N LYS A 121 17.67 -7.77 -4.69
CA LYS A 121 16.60 -8.02 -5.66
C LYS A 121 16.11 -6.76 -6.36
N PHE A 122 16.03 -5.66 -5.63
CA PHE A 122 15.51 -4.40 -6.17
C PHE A 122 16.63 -3.44 -6.57
N ASN A 123 17.89 -3.88 -6.53
CA ASN A 123 19.01 -3.10 -7.03
C ASN A 123 18.78 -2.72 -8.50
N GLY A 124 18.95 -1.44 -8.81
CA GLY A 124 18.74 -0.91 -10.17
C GLY A 124 17.27 -0.67 -10.54
N LEU A 125 16.30 -1.06 -9.70
CA LEU A 125 14.95 -0.52 -9.80
C LEU A 125 14.94 0.90 -9.21
N ASN A 126 14.32 1.85 -9.90
CA ASN A 126 14.14 3.20 -9.37
C ASN A 126 12.98 3.24 -8.35
N ILE A 127 13.06 2.40 -7.33
CA ILE A 127 12.05 2.21 -6.29
C ILE A 127 12.75 2.45 -4.95
N LEU A 128 12.29 3.47 -4.23
CA LEU A 128 12.74 3.80 -2.89
C LEU A 128 11.67 3.33 -1.91
N PHE A 129 12.08 2.48 -0.96
CA PHE A 129 11.26 2.00 0.15
C PHE A 129 11.59 2.78 1.42
#